data_AF-A0A6M5YZA2-F1
#
_entry.id   AF-A0A6M5YZA2-F1
#
_cell.length_a   1.000
_cell.length_b   1.000
_cell.length_c   1.000
_cell.angle_alpha   90.00
_cell.angle_beta   90.00
_cell.angle_gamma   90.00
#
_symmetry.space_group_name_H-M   'P 1'
#
loop_
_entity.id
_entity.type
_entity.pdbx_description
1 polymer ?
#
loop_
_entity_poly.entity_id
_entity_poly.type
_entity_poly.pdbx_seq_one_letter_code
_entity_poly.pdbx_strand_id
1 'polypeptide(L)'
;MRFAVILLLTSGFASGCTLGPRALEKSHGKYNESFARVDAEELLLNIVRLRYDDPPAEVEVSAIAAQYELAAQAEARPFFAAPNPAGSTFHTFTTVLPFAGGTASSRPTLSLTPIQSGETVARYLRPVTLDGLIVLAETSWPISTILRLWLEGVNGLPNAPSASGPTRSFPPEYQEFLRATQLLQVLQDRGELTFRKVEVEVPGDPIPAERVSGADLVEARKLGDEYRLAPDGKSWRLVRRVHKLYLDLSPNALNTPEYLEALSLLHLKPGLTRYEVTQSTVGFIEKRPDAPPSEKLNLVPRSLVQVLFYISHGVEVPPEHLAAGLAKPTLEPDGRPFDWRQLTDGLFTVRAVCQKKRPACAAVAVYHRGYWFYIDDTDHATKSTLSLLRPARRLDLGAVTGDRRPPAGPTLTLPVGR
;
A
#
# COMPACT_ATOMS: atom_id res chain seq x y z
N MET A 1 -43.99 -7.81 -70.93
CA MET A 1 -42.56 -7.97 -70.60
C MET A 1 -42.38 -7.65 -69.12
N ARG A 2 -41.91 -8.63 -68.35
CA ARG A 2 -41.67 -8.54 -66.90
C ARG A 2 -40.32 -7.85 -66.67
N PHE A 3 -40.28 -6.78 -65.87
CA PHE A 3 -39.02 -6.30 -65.28
C PHE A 3 -39.10 -6.55 -63.77
N ALA A 4 -38.19 -7.39 -63.30
CA ALA A 4 -38.13 -7.91 -61.95
C ALA A 4 -37.64 -6.84 -60.97
N VAL A 5 -38.40 -6.63 -59.90
CA VAL A 5 -37.95 -5.91 -58.70
C VAL A 5 -37.10 -6.89 -57.90
N ILE A 6 -35.77 -6.67 -57.88
CA ILE A 6 -34.86 -7.38 -56.99
C ILE A 6 -34.71 -6.53 -55.73
N LEU A 7 -35.47 -6.89 -54.69
CA LEU A 7 -35.31 -6.36 -53.34
C LEU A 7 -34.19 -7.19 -52.66
N LEU A 8 -32.95 -6.73 -52.74
CA LEU A 8 -31.82 -7.37 -52.07
C LEU A 8 -31.79 -6.90 -50.61
N LEU A 9 -32.41 -7.69 -49.73
CA LEU A 9 -32.18 -7.63 -48.28
C LEU A 9 -30.70 -7.92 -48.00
N THR A 10 -29.88 -6.90 -47.78
CA THR A 10 -28.58 -7.06 -47.12
C THR A 10 -28.78 -7.02 -45.62
N SER A 11 -29.02 -8.21 -45.07
CA SER A 11 -28.91 -8.54 -43.65
C SER A 11 -27.47 -8.34 -43.19
N GLY A 12 -27.22 -7.42 -42.26
CA GLY A 12 -25.87 -7.08 -41.83
C GLY A 12 -25.76 -6.07 -40.70
N PHE A 13 -26.62 -6.14 -39.67
CA PHE A 13 -26.46 -5.35 -38.45
C PHE A 13 -26.62 -6.26 -37.22
N ALA A 14 -25.57 -7.01 -36.90
CA ALA A 14 -25.49 -7.78 -35.65
C ALA A 14 -24.09 -7.73 -35.02
N SER A 15 -23.33 -6.64 -35.22
CA SER A 15 -21.98 -6.46 -34.66
C SER A 15 -21.90 -5.42 -33.52
N GLY A 16 -23.04 -4.94 -33.01
CA GLY A 16 -23.11 -3.93 -31.95
C GLY A 16 -22.76 -4.43 -30.54
N CYS A 17 -23.00 -5.71 -30.25
CA CYS A 17 -22.86 -6.25 -28.88
C CYS A 17 -21.46 -6.80 -28.54
N THR A 18 -20.55 -6.94 -29.51
CA THR A 18 -19.20 -7.48 -29.30
C THR A 18 -18.13 -6.40 -29.11
N LEU A 19 -18.48 -5.14 -29.30
CA LEU A 19 -17.51 -4.03 -29.33
C LEU A 19 -17.17 -3.51 -27.92
N GLY A 20 -18.14 -3.49 -27.00
CA GLY A 20 -17.94 -3.06 -25.61
C GLY A 20 -16.90 -3.89 -24.85
N PRO A 21 -17.05 -5.23 -24.74
CA PRO A 21 -16.09 -6.07 -24.01
C PRO A 21 -14.67 -6.04 -24.59
N ARG A 22 -14.52 -6.04 -25.92
CA ARG A 22 -13.21 -6.00 -26.59
C ARG A 22 -12.54 -4.62 -26.53
N ALA A 23 -13.31 -3.54 -26.58
CA ALA A 23 -12.79 -2.19 -26.39
C ALA A 23 -12.28 -2.00 -24.96
N LEU A 24 -13.00 -2.54 -23.97
CA LEU A 24 -12.58 -2.55 -22.57
C LEU A 24 -11.31 -3.36 -22.36
N GLU A 25 -11.22 -4.57 -22.91
CA GLU A 25 -10.02 -5.42 -22.81
C GLU A 25 -8.76 -4.72 -23.34
N LYS A 26 -8.88 -4.01 -24.48
CA LYS A 26 -7.76 -3.28 -25.11
C LYS A 26 -7.38 -2.00 -24.37
N SER A 27 -8.32 -1.31 -23.71
CA SER A 27 -8.08 -0.07 -22.98
C SER A 27 -7.63 -0.30 -21.54
N HIS A 28 -8.14 -1.36 -20.90
CA HIS A 28 -7.90 -1.69 -19.49
C HIS A 28 -6.42 -1.92 -19.19
N GLY A 29 -5.68 -2.63 -20.06
CA GLY A 29 -4.25 -2.88 -19.87
C GLY A 29 -3.42 -1.58 -19.80
N LYS A 30 -3.52 -0.72 -20.82
CA LYS A 30 -2.81 0.57 -20.88
C LYS A 30 -3.21 1.51 -19.74
N TYR A 31 -4.48 1.45 -19.35
CA TYR A 31 -5.00 2.23 -18.23
C TYR A 31 -4.39 1.76 -16.91
N ASN A 32 -4.39 0.45 -16.64
CA ASN A 32 -3.79 -0.14 -15.45
C ASN A 32 -2.29 0.18 -15.34
N GLU A 33 -1.55 0.08 -16.45
CA GLU A 33 -0.14 0.49 -16.50
C GLU A 33 0.05 1.97 -16.16
N SER A 34 -0.79 2.84 -16.73
CA SER A 34 -0.72 4.29 -16.48
C SER A 34 -1.04 4.61 -15.04
N PHE A 35 -2.06 3.97 -14.47
CA PHE A 35 -2.45 4.12 -13.06
C PHE A 35 -1.35 3.64 -12.13
N ALA A 36 -0.82 2.43 -12.35
CA ALA A 36 0.26 1.87 -11.54
C ALA A 36 1.53 2.73 -11.60
N ARG A 37 1.82 3.37 -12.74
CA ARG A 37 2.93 4.31 -12.87
C ARG A 37 2.68 5.60 -12.09
N VAL A 38 1.50 6.22 -12.25
CA VAL A 38 1.15 7.46 -11.55
C VAL A 38 1.16 7.26 -10.03
N ASP A 39 0.55 6.17 -9.54
CA ASP A 39 0.54 5.81 -8.12
C ASP A 39 1.96 5.64 -7.56
N ALA A 40 2.87 5.04 -8.33
CA ALA A 40 4.29 4.91 -7.98
C ALA A 40 5.00 6.25 -7.90
N GLU A 41 4.79 7.10 -8.90
CA GLU A 41 5.43 8.42 -9.02
C GLU A 41 4.92 9.37 -7.94
N GLU A 42 3.63 9.34 -7.60
CA GLU A 42 3.08 10.12 -6.50
C GLU A 42 3.64 9.68 -5.14
N LEU A 43 3.74 8.37 -4.90
CA LEU A 43 4.38 7.84 -3.69
C LEU A 43 5.84 8.30 -3.60
N LEU A 44 6.61 8.12 -4.69
CA LEU A 44 8.01 8.51 -4.73
C LEU A 44 8.19 10.02 -4.53
N LEU A 45 7.35 10.84 -5.17
CA LEU A 45 7.40 12.30 -5.01
C LEU A 45 7.12 12.71 -3.57
N ASN A 46 6.15 12.07 -2.90
CA ASN A 46 5.87 12.35 -1.49
C ASN A 46 7.02 11.92 -0.58
N ILE A 47 7.68 10.77 -0.85
CA ILE A 47 8.88 10.37 -0.11
C ILE A 47 10.02 11.40 -0.31
N VAL A 48 10.22 11.88 -1.54
CA VAL A 48 11.20 12.95 -1.83
C VAL A 48 10.84 14.22 -1.06
N ARG A 49 9.58 14.67 -1.09
CA ARG A 49 9.12 15.84 -0.33
C ARG A 49 9.43 15.73 1.16
N LEU A 50 9.14 14.58 1.76
CA LEU A 50 9.43 14.34 3.17
C LEU A 50 10.93 14.42 3.48
N ARG A 51 11.82 14.06 2.53
CA ARG A 51 13.27 14.24 2.70
C ARG A 51 13.69 15.71 2.75
N TYR A 52 12.95 16.60 2.09
CA TYR A 52 13.15 18.05 2.11
C TYR A 52 12.29 18.76 3.18
N ASP A 53 11.65 18.01 4.08
CA ASP A 53 10.68 18.52 5.05
C ASP A 53 9.51 19.31 4.40
N ASP A 54 9.25 19.05 3.11
CA ASP A 54 8.11 19.60 2.37
C ASP A 54 6.83 18.80 2.70
N PRO A 55 5.65 19.44 2.82
CA PRO A 55 4.41 18.73 3.12
C PRO A 55 4.03 17.76 1.98
N PRO A 56 3.63 16.51 2.31
CA PRO A 56 3.14 15.58 1.30
C PRO A 56 1.78 16.05 0.74
N ALA A 57 1.51 15.69 -0.50
CA ALA A 57 0.21 15.97 -1.14
C ALA A 57 -0.21 14.78 -1.99
N GLU A 58 -1.48 14.38 -1.86
CA GLU A 58 -2.03 13.21 -2.53
C GLU A 58 -3.48 13.50 -2.97
N VAL A 59 -3.85 12.95 -4.12
CA VAL A 59 -5.20 13.02 -4.67
C VAL A 59 -5.68 11.59 -4.89
N GLU A 60 -6.77 11.21 -4.23
CA GLU A 60 -7.32 9.86 -4.36
C GLU A 60 -8.29 9.80 -5.54
N VAL A 61 -8.19 8.75 -6.35
CA VAL A 61 -9.17 8.47 -7.41
C VAL A 61 -10.29 7.64 -6.80
N SER A 62 -11.45 8.25 -6.53
CA SER A 62 -12.57 7.59 -5.87
C SER A 62 -13.41 6.72 -6.81
N ALA A 63 -13.55 7.13 -8.07
CA ALA A 63 -14.28 6.37 -9.07
C ALA A 63 -13.82 6.71 -10.49
N ILE A 64 -13.84 5.69 -11.36
CA ILE A 64 -13.58 5.83 -12.80
C ILE A 64 -14.84 5.37 -13.53
N ALA A 65 -15.51 6.28 -14.21
CA ALA A 65 -16.63 5.97 -15.09
C ALA A 65 -16.16 6.11 -16.54
N ALA A 66 -16.42 5.13 -17.40
CA ALA A 66 -16.09 5.21 -18.83
C ALA A 66 -17.36 5.14 -19.68
N GLN A 67 -17.55 6.13 -20.55
CA GLN A 67 -18.61 6.13 -21.56
C GLN A 67 -18.00 5.87 -22.93
N TYR A 68 -18.54 4.87 -23.64
CA TYR A 68 -18.14 4.53 -25.01
C TYR A 68 -19.30 4.83 -25.95
N GLU A 69 -19.05 5.69 -26.94
CA GLU A 69 -20.02 6.03 -27.98
C GLU A 69 -19.49 5.55 -29.33
N LEU A 70 -20.32 4.80 -30.05
CA LEU A 70 -20.08 4.42 -31.44
C LEU A 70 -21.19 5.03 -32.29
N ALA A 71 -20.84 5.97 -33.16
CA ALA A 71 -21.78 6.55 -34.12
C ALA A 71 -21.41 6.09 -35.53
N ALA A 72 -22.37 5.48 -36.22
CA ALA A 72 -22.27 5.18 -37.64
C ALA A 72 -23.13 6.22 -38.39
N GLN A 73 -22.54 6.88 -39.37
CA GLN A 73 -23.23 7.84 -40.22
C GLN A 73 -23.24 7.30 -41.64
N ALA A 74 -24.44 7.21 -42.22
CA ALA A 74 -24.62 6.89 -43.63
C ALA A 74 -25.34 8.09 -44.26
N GLU A 75 -24.65 8.82 -45.12
CA GLU A 75 -25.17 10.01 -45.79
C GLU A 75 -25.05 9.85 -47.30
N ALA A 76 -26.09 10.26 -48.02
CA ALA A 76 -26.06 10.30 -49.48
C ALA A 76 -25.58 11.70 -49.89
N ARG A 77 -24.32 11.83 -50.29
CA ARG A 77 -23.72 13.14 -50.60
C ARG A 77 -23.73 13.39 -52.12
N PRO A 78 -24.30 14.51 -52.60
CA PRO A 78 -24.19 14.88 -54.00
C PRO A 78 -22.75 15.30 -54.30
N PHE A 79 -22.13 14.65 -55.29
CA PHE A 79 -20.79 15.00 -55.75
C PHE A 79 -20.88 15.66 -57.12
N PHE A 80 -20.34 16.88 -57.26
CA PHE A 80 -20.32 17.61 -58.53
C PHE A 80 -18.94 17.46 -59.17
N ALA A 81 -18.86 16.70 -60.27
CA ALA A 81 -17.67 16.69 -61.11
C ALA A 81 -17.59 18.02 -61.89
N ALA A 82 -16.38 18.60 -62.00
CA ALA A 82 -16.16 19.87 -62.69
C ALA A 82 -16.71 19.84 -64.13
N PRO A 83 -17.27 20.95 -64.65
CA PRO A 83 -17.89 20.98 -65.97
C PRO A 83 -16.85 20.69 -67.06
N ASN A 84 -17.23 19.84 -68.02
CA ASN A 84 -16.40 19.53 -69.19
C ASN A 84 -16.18 20.81 -70.00
N PRO A 85 -14.93 21.13 -70.43
CA PRO A 85 -14.69 22.30 -71.28
C PRO A 85 -15.48 22.16 -72.60
N ALA A 86 -16.04 23.29 -73.05
CA ALA A 86 -17.05 23.32 -74.10
C ALA A 86 -16.63 22.60 -75.39
N GLY A 87 -17.47 21.67 -75.85
CA GLY A 87 -17.30 20.93 -77.12
C GLY A 87 -17.44 19.40 -77.02
N SER A 88 -17.57 18.84 -75.82
CA SER A 88 -17.70 17.39 -75.61
C SER A 88 -19.16 16.92 -75.66
N THR A 89 -19.44 15.85 -76.42
CA THR A 89 -20.77 15.21 -76.59
C THR A 89 -21.19 14.34 -75.40
N PHE A 90 -20.48 14.37 -74.27
CA PHE A 90 -20.77 13.56 -73.09
C PHE A 90 -21.48 14.37 -71.99
N HIS A 91 -22.67 13.91 -71.58
CA HIS A 91 -23.48 14.52 -70.51
C HIS A 91 -22.83 14.34 -69.13
N THR A 92 -22.80 15.41 -68.32
CA THR A 92 -22.44 15.34 -66.90
C THR A 92 -23.58 14.72 -66.09
N PHE A 93 -23.26 13.74 -65.24
CA PHE A 93 -24.21 13.13 -64.31
C PHE A 93 -24.00 13.70 -62.90
N THR A 94 -25.08 14.12 -62.24
CA THR A 94 -25.10 14.32 -60.79
C THR A 94 -25.18 12.94 -60.12
N THR A 95 -24.05 12.42 -59.66
CA THR A 95 -24.04 11.16 -58.92
C THR A 95 -24.16 11.43 -57.44
N VAL A 96 -25.19 10.86 -56.81
CA VAL A 96 -25.29 10.79 -55.36
C VAL A 96 -24.46 9.60 -54.91
N LEU A 97 -23.36 9.86 -54.21
CA LEU A 97 -22.48 8.81 -53.71
C LEU A 97 -22.86 8.47 -52.27
N PRO A 98 -23.06 7.18 -51.93
CA PRO A 98 -23.22 6.77 -50.55
C PRO A 98 -21.90 7.01 -49.81
N PHE A 99 -21.96 7.79 -48.75
CA PHE A 99 -20.86 7.98 -47.81
C PHE A 99 -21.19 7.23 -46.52
N ALA A 100 -20.33 6.28 -46.15
CA ALA A 100 -20.39 5.61 -44.86
C ALA A 100 -19.18 6.01 -44.03
N GLY A 101 -19.42 6.60 -42.86
CA GLY A 101 -18.40 6.97 -41.89
C GLY A 101 -18.73 6.37 -40.52
N GLY A 102 -17.71 6.02 -39.75
CA GLY A 102 -17.85 5.59 -38.36
C GLY A 102 -16.99 6.44 -37.45
N THR A 103 -17.55 6.95 -36.36
CA THR A 103 -16.79 7.61 -35.29
C THR A 103 -16.91 6.78 -34.01
N ALA A 104 -15.77 6.44 -33.43
CA ALA A 104 -15.68 5.80 -32.12
C ALA A 104 -15.08 6.82 -31.15
N SER A 105 -15.80 7.11 -30.06
CA SER A 105 -15.41 8.07 -29.03
C SER A 105 -15.48 7.41 -27.65
N SER A 106 -14.52 7.72 -26.79
CA SER A 106 -14.49 7.28 -25.39
C SER A 106 -14.24 8.47 -24.49
N ARG A 107 -15.13 8.73 -23.54
CA ARG A 107 -15.03 9.83 -22.57
C ARG A 107 -14.98 9.26 -21.15
N PRO A 108 -13.79 8.95 -20.61
CA PRO A 108 -13.67 8.57 -19.20
C PRO A 108 -13.84 9.81 -18.31
N THR A 109 -14.66 9.69 -17.27
CA THR A 109 -14.80 10.65 -16.19
C THR A 109 -14.05 10.11 -14.98
N LEU A 110 -13.05 10.87 -14.52
CA LEU A 110 -12.29 10.59 -13.30
C LEU A 110 -12.88 11.42 -12.17
N SER A 111 -13.35 10.77 -11.12
CA SER A 111 -13.75 11.45 -9.90
C SER A 111 -12.57 11.50 -8.95
N LEU A 112 -12.02 12.70 -8.74
CA LEU A 112 -10.87 12.94 -7.87
C LEU A 112 -11.35 13.51 -6.55
N THR A 113 -10.98 12.87 -5.44
CA THR A 113 -11.23 13.36 -4.09
C THR A 113 -9.89 13.76 -3.47
N PRO A 114 -9.68 15.06 -3.17
CA PRO A 114 -8.51 15.48 -2.41
C PRO A 114 -8.50 14.76 -1.05
N ILE A 115 -7.34 14.33 -0.57
CA ILE A 115 -7.21 13.81 0.80
C ILE A 115 -7.36 14.98 1.77
N GLN A 116 -8.61 15.31 2.10
CA GLN A 116 -8.98 16.36 3.05
C GLN A 116 -10.03 15.88 4.07
N SER A 117 -10.47 14.62 4.01
CA SER A 117 -11.33 14.05 5.06
C SER A 117 -10.48 13.67 6.28
N GLY A 118 -10.91 14.09 7.48
CA GLY A 118 -10.19 13.81 8.72
C GLY A 118 -9.98 12.32 9.01
N GLU A 119 -10.85 11.45 8.51
CA GLU A 119 -10.77 9.99 8.64
C GLU A 119 -9.56 9.40 7.90
N THR A 120 -9.23 9.93 6.71
CA THR A 120 -8.07 9.50 5.93
C THR A 120 -6.77 9.95 6.58
N VAL A 121 -6.72 11.19 7.08
CA VAL A 121 -5.53 11.70 7.81
C VAL A 121 -5.28 10.90 9.09
N ALA A 122 -6.34 10.60 9.85
CA ALA A 122 -6.25 9.79 11.06
C ALA A 122 -5.71 8.38 10.77
N ARG A 123 -6.04 7.78 9.61
CA ARG A 123 -5.48 6.47 9.20
C ARG A 123 -3.96 6.49 9.04
N TYR A 124 -3.40 7.52 8.40
CA TYR A 124 -1.95 7.61 8.20
C TYR A 124 -1.16 7.81 9.49
N LEU A 125 -1.78 8.42 10.49
CA LEU A 125 -1.15 8.74 11.79
C LEU A 125 -1.32 7.64 12.83
N ARG A 126 -2.25 6.70 12.63
CA ARG A 126 -2.45 5.56 13.54
C ARG A 126 -1.29 4.56 13.39
N PRO A 127 -0.64 4.15 14.50
CA PRO A 127 0.30 3.05 14.48
C PRO A 127 -0.34 1.75 13.96
N VAL A 128 0.43 0.92 13.28
CA VAL A 128 -0.04 -0.41 12.86
C VAL A 128 -0.39 -1.27 14.09
N THR A 129 -1.49 -2.01 14.00
CA THR A 129 -1.89 -2.96 15.05
C THR A 129 -1.15 -4.30 14.90
N LEU A 130 -1.12 -5.11 15.95
CA LEU A 130 -0.65 -6.51 15.84
C LEU A 130 -1.38 -7.30 14.75
N ASP A 131 -2.70 -7.12 14.61
CA ASP A 131 -3.47 -7.76 13.53
C ASP A 131 -2.98 -7.31 12.14
N GLY A 132 -2.69 -6.02 11.97
CA GLY A 132 -2.09 -5.48 10.74
C GLY A 132 -0.70 -6.05 10.46
N LEU A 133 0.16 -6.17 11.48
CA LEU A 133 1.48 -6.80 11.35
C LEU A 133 1.37 -8.29 10.98
N ILE A 134 0.37 -9.01 11.47
CA ILE A 134 0.12 -10.41 11.10
C ILE A 134 -0.23 -10.52 9.62
N VAL A 135 -1.11 -9.65 9.11
CA VAL A 135 -1.44 -9.64 7.67
C VAL A 135 -0.18 -9.43 6.82
N LEU A 136 0.72 -8.54 7.26
CA LEU A 136 2.01 -8.35 6.58
C LEU A 136 2.93 -9.57 6.73
N ALA A 137 2.98 -10.21 7.89
CA ALA A 137 3.81 -11.40 8.13
C ALA A 137 3.33 -12.62 7.34
N GLU A 138 2.02 -12.77 7.12
CA GLU A 138 1.44 -13.86 6.32
C GLU A 138 1.77 -13.74 4.82
N THR A 139 2.15 -12.56 4.35
CA THR A 139 2.39 -12.30 2.91
C THR A 139 3.77 -12.74 2.40
N SER A 140 4.46 -13.63 3.12
CA SER A 140 5.78 -14.20 2.75
C SER A 140 6.88 -13.17 2.49
N TRP A 141 6.74 -11.95 3.03
CA TRP A 141 7.80 -10.96 2.99
C TRP A 141 8.88 -11.29 4.01
N PRO A 142 10.14 -10.90 3.75
CA PRO A 142 11.20 -11.04 4.73
C PRO A 142 10.80 -10.36 6.05
N ILE A 143 10.86 -11.10 7.16
CA ILE A 143 10.59 -10.56 8.50
C ILE A 143 11.45 -9.34 8.78
N SER A 144 12.70 -9.35 8.31
CA SER A 144 13.61 -8.21 8.42
C SER A 144 13.06 -6.93 7.78
N THR A 145 12.45 -7.01 6.59
CA THR A 145 11.80 -5.88 5.92
C THR A 145 10.61 -5.36 6.71
N ILE A 146 9.73 -6.26 7.19
CA ILE A 146 8.55 -5.88 7.94
C ILE A 146 8.95 -5.18 9.25
N LEU A 147 9.83 -5.80 10.04
CA LEU A 147 10.24 -5.26 11.34
C LEU A 147 11.02 -3.94 11.18
N ARG A 148 11.91 -3.82 10.18
CA ARG A 148 12.64 -2.57 9.91
C ARG A 148 11.73 -1.43 9.53
N LEU A 149 10.70 -1.66 8.72
CA LEU A 149 9.75 -0.63 8.30
C LEU A 149 8.76 -0.28 9.40
N TRP A 150 8.11 -1.28 9.97
CA TRP A 150 6.89 -1.08 10.75
C TRP A 150 7.10 -0.97 12.25
N LEU A 151 8.32 -1.19 12.77
CA LEU A 151 8.60 -1.08 14.19
C LEU A 151 9.62 0.01 14.48
N GLU A 152 9.26 0.93 15.37
CA GLU A 152 10.16 1.94 15.92
C GLU A 152 11.12 1.35 16.96
N GLY A 153 10.75 0.23 17.59
CA GLY A 153 11.62 -0.53 18.48
C GLY A 153 10.98 -1.81 18.99
N VAL A 154 11.79 -2.64 19.65
CA VAL A 154 11.37 -3.93 20.24
C VAL A 154 12.11 -4.16 21.55
N ASN A 155 11.41 -4.45 22.65
CA ASN A 155 12.03 -4.75 23.96
C ASN A 155 13.10 -3.73 24.42
N GLY A 156 12.87 -2.44 24.15
CA GLY A 156 13.81 -1.36 24.47
C GLY A 156 14.90 -1.13 23.41
N LEU A 157 15.01 -2.01 22.41
CA LEU A 157 15.94 -1.88 21.29
C LEU A 157 15.41 -0.88 20.26
N PRO A 158 16.08 0.26 20.04
CA PRO A 158 15.60 1.29 19.14
C PRO A 158 15.89 0.96 17.68
N ASN A 159 14.92 1.20 16.80
CA ASN A 159 15.09 1.19 15.36
C ASN A 159 14.95 2.62 14.85
N ALA A 160 16.03 3.38 14.82
CA ALA A 160 16.07 4.78 14.38
C ALA A 160 14.82 5.62 14.69
N PRO A 161 14.41 5.80 15.96
CA PRO A 161 13.21 6.56 16.30
C PRO A 161 13.26 8.00 15.76
N SER A 162 14.45 8.61 15.79
CA SER A 162 14.71 9.94 15.24
C SER A 162 14.55 10.05 13.72
N ALA A 163 14.49 8.94 12.98
CA ALA A 163 14.23 8.89 11.54
C ALA A 163 12.73 8.77 11.20
N SER A 164 11.86 8.61 12.20
CA SER A 164 10.41 8.46 12.02
C SER A 164 9.66 9.80 11.89
N GLY A 165 10.40 10.89 11.64
CA GLY A 165 9.88 12.25 11.49
C GLY A 165 10.89 13.13 10.75
N PRO A 166 10.75 14.47 10.83
CA PRO A 166 11.68 15.42 10.21
C PRO A 166 13.13 15.16 10.59
N THR A 167 14.04 15.41 9.64
CA THR A 167 15.46 15.01 9.76
C THR A 167 16.10 15.65 10.99
N ARG A 168 16.73 14.82 11.85
CA ARG A 168 17.48 15.29 13.02
C ARG A 168 18.94 15.56 12.68
N SER A 169 19.57 16.43 13.47
CA SER A 169 20.98 16.81 13.30
C SER A 169 21.97 15.80 13.88
N PHE A 170 21.49 14.79 14.60
CA PHE A 170 22.30 13.74 15.22
C PHE A 170 21.90 12.36 14.67
N PRO A 171 22.83 11.38 14.65
CA PRO A 171 22.58 10.06 14.08
C PRO A 171 21.53 9.27 14.88
N PRO A 172 20.72 8.44 14.22
CA PRO A 172 19.82 7.52 14.90
C PRO A 172 20.57 6.34 15.55
N GLU A 173 19.96 5.77 16.60
CA GLU A 173 20.34 4.46 17.13
C GLU A 173 19.56 3.35 16.40
N TYR A 174 20.25 2.40 15.77
CA TYR A 174 19.60 1.33 14.98
C TYR A 174 20.45 0.05 14.78
N GLN A 175 21.76 0.09 15.02
CA GLN A 175 22.68 -0.98 14.60
C GLN A 175 22.35 -2.33 15.24
N GLU A 176 22.10 -2.34 16.55
CA GLU A 176 21.73 -3.55 17.28
C GLU A 176 20.36 -4.09 16.83
N PHE A 177 19.39 -3.20 16.53
CA PHE A 177 18.11 -3.59 15.96
C PHE A 177 18.27 -4.22 14.58
N LEU A 178 19.08 -3.61 13.72
CA LEU A 178 19.37 -4.16 12.39
C LEU A 178 19.98 -5.56 12.52
N ARG A 179 20.96 -5.74 13.41
CA ARG A 179 21.56 -7.05 13.69
C ARG A 179 20.52 -8.06 14.19
N ALA A 180 19.67 -7.68 15.15
CA ALA A 180 18.61 -8.55 15.65
C ALA A 180 17.67 -9.00 14.53
N THR A 181 17.21 -8.09 13.66
CA THR A 181 16.33 -8.45 12.55
C THR A 181 16.99 -9.36 11.50
N GLN A 182 18.31 -9.19 11.26
CA GLN A 182 19.06 -10.09 10.39
C GLN A 182 19.14 -11.50 10.97
N LEU A 183 19.38 -11.63 12.29
CA LEU A 183 19.40 -12.93 12.97
C LEU A 183 18.02 -13.61 12.94
N LEU A 184 16.94 -12.86 13.19
CA LEU A 184 15.58 -13.37 13.06
C LEU A 184 15.26 -13.82 11.62
N GLN A 185 15.78 -13.12 10.60
CA GLN A 185 15.66 -13.53 9.21
C GLN A 185 16.37 -14.86 8.96
N VAL A 186 17.60 -15.02 9.46
CA VAL A 186 18.35 -16.28 9.32
C VAL A 186 17.57 -17.46 9.93
N LEU A 187 16.98 -17.26 11.11
CA LEU A 187 16.14 -18.30 11.75
C LEU A 187 14.86 -18.57 10.93
N GLN A 188 14.22 -17.53 10.37
CA GLN A 188 13.05 -17.70 9.50
C GLN A 188 13.40 -18.49 8.23
N ASP A 189 14.52 -18.17 7.58
CA ASP A 189 14.97 -18.81 6.34
C ASP A 189 15.30 -20.29 6.54
N ARG A 190 15.72 -20.67 7.75
CA ARG A 190 15.92 -22.07 8.18
C ARG A 190 14.61 -22.79 8.54
N GLY A 191 13.47 -22.08 8.53
CA GLY A 191 12.18 -22.60 9.01
C GLY A 191 12.13 -22.80 10.54
N GLU A 192 13.04 -22.16 11.26
CA GLU A 192 13.23 -22.29 12.70
C GLU A 192 12.47 -21.23 13.51
N LEU A 193 11.89 -20.23 12.84
CA LEU A 193 11.15 -19.13 13.44
C LEU A 193 9.85 -18.88 12.66
N THR A 194 8.74 -18.74 13.38
CA THR A 194 7.47 -18.33 12.80
C THR A 194 6.64 -17.49 13.76
N PHE A 195 5.81 -16.59 13.23
CA PHE A 195 4.78 -15.93 14.00
C PHE A 195 3.47 -16.70 13.89
N ARG A 196 2.86 -17.03 15.03
CA ARG A 196 1.59 -17.76 15.08
C ARG A 196 0.53 -16.94 15.80
N LYS A 197 -0.62 -16.79 15.14
CA LYS A 197 -1.85 -16.30 15.76
C LYS A 197 -2.53 -17.45 16.49
N VAL A 198 -2.79 -17.29 17.78
CA VAL A 198 -3.47 -18.28 18.62
C VAL A 198 -4.69 -17.63 19.25
N GLU A 199 -5.85 -18.27 19.10
CA GLU A 199 -7.07 -17.87 19.77
C GLU A 199 -7.03 -18.34 21.23
N VAL A 200 -7.19 -17.41 22.16
CA VAL A 200 -7.14 -17.67 23.60
C VAL A 200 -8.43 -17.15 24.22
N GLU A 201 -9.05 -18.00 25.03
CA GLU A 201 -10.18 -17.60 25.87
C GLU A 201 -9.66 -16.82 27.08
N VAL A 202 -10.04 -15.56 27.18
CA VAL A 202 -9.76 -14.72 28.34
C VAL A 202 -11.07 -14.59 29.14
N PRO A 203 -11.17 -15.29 30.28
CA PRO A 203 -12.32 -15.14 31.16
C PRO A 203 -12.22 -13.79 31.87
N GLY A 204 -13.30 -13.00 31.78
CA GLY A 204 -13.49 -11.79 32.57
C GLY A 204 -13.85 -12.10 34.02
N ASP A 205 -14.01 -11.03 34.79
CA ASP A 205 -14.34 -11.12 36.21
C ASP A 205 -15.71 -11.78 36.45
N PRO A 206 -15.92 -12.44 37.61
CA PRO A 206 -17.22 -13.01 37.96
C PRO A 206 -18.29 -11.93 38.10
N ILE A 207 -19.40 -12.13 37.40
CA ILE A 207 -20.60 -11.27 37.46
C ILE A 207 -21.74 -12.07 38.10
N PRO A 208 -22.38 -11.59 39.17
CA PRO A 208 -23.55 -12.22 39.77
C PRO A 208 -24.64 -12.54 38.75
N ALA A 209 -25.27 -13.71 38.87
CA ALA A 209 -26.27 -14.20 37.92
C ALA A 209 -27.44 -13.24 37.67
N GLU A 210 -27.85 -12.52 38.71
CA GLU A 210 -28.96 -11.55 38.68
C GLU A 210 -28.66 -10.30 37.84
N ARG A 211 -27.38 -10.01 37.57
CA ARG A 211 -26.94 -8.84 36.79
C ARG A 211 -26.78 -9.12 35.29
N VAL A 212 -26.96 -10.35 34.85
CA VAL A 212 -26.83 -10.73 33.42
C VAL A 212 -28.21 -11.04 32.87
N SER A 213 -28.68 -10.20 31.95
CA SER A 213 -29.96 -10.37 31.26
C SER A 213 -29.82 -11.23 30.00
N GLY A 214 -30.94 -11.73 29.47
CA GLY A 214 -30.96 -12.41 28.17
C GLY A 214 -30.53 -11.52 27.00
N ALA A 215 -30.71 -10.19 27.10
CA ALA A 215 -30.22 -9.25 26.11
C ALA A 215 -28.68 -9.16 26.09
N ASP A 216 -28.06 -9.22 27.26
CA ASP A 216 -26.60 -9.22 27.40
C ASP A 216 -25.97 -10.47 26.78
N LEU A 217 -26.64 -11.62 26.90
CA LEU A 217 -26.22 -12.86 26.24
C LEU A 217 -26.23 -12.74 24.70
N VAL A 218 -27.23 -12.05 24.15
CA VAL A 218 -27.35 -11.83 22.70
C VAL A 218 -26.33 -10.81 22.21
N GLU A 219 -26.15 -9.70 22.92
CA GLU A 219 -25.16 -8.67 22.58
C GLU A 219 -23.72 -9.19 22.67
N ALA A 220 -23.39 -9.95 23.72
CA ALA A 220 -22.10 -10.62 23.81
C ALA A 220 -21.84 -11.52 22.58
N ARG A 221 -22.85 -12.31 22.18
CA ARG A 221 -22.73 -13.22 21.03
C ARG A 221 -22.59 -12.47 19.69
N LYS A 222 -23.23 -11.30 19.53
CA LYS A 222 -23.03 -10.42 18.36
C LYS A 222 -21.59 -9.91 18.29
N LEU A 223 -20.98 -9.63 19.44
CA LEU A 223 -19.59 -9.20 19.56
C LEU A 223 -18.58 -10.37 19.52
N GLY A 224 -19.05 -11.62 19.47
CA GLY A 224 -18.21 -12.82 19.48
C GLY A 224 -17.76 -13.27 20.88
N ASP A 225 -18.27 -12.64 21.94
CA ASP A 225 -18.04 -13.00 23.33
C ASP A 225 -19.09 -14.02 23.83
N GLU A 226 -18.77 -14.79 24.87
CA GLU A 226 -19.64 -15.82 25.42
C GLU A 226 -19.71 -15.75 26.95
N TYR A 227 -20.91 -15.58 27.52
CA TYR A 227 -21.08 -15.75 28.97
C TYR A 227 -21.07 -17.24 29.33
N ARG A 228 -20.15 -17.64 30.21
CA ARG A 228 -20.05 -19.00 30.75
C ARG A 228 -20.45 -19.00 32.21
N LEU A 229 -21.42 -19.83 32.58
CA LEU A 229 -21.86 -19.98 33.97
C LEU A 229 -20.75 -20.69 34.75
N ALA A 230 -20.41 -20.15 35.92
CA ALA A 230 -19.49 -20.81 36.83
C ALA A 230 -20.11 -22.12 37.35
N PRO A 231 -19.29 -23.13 37.70
CA PRO A 231 -19.79 -24.42 38.20
C PRO A 231 -20.69 -24.32 39.45
N ASP A 232 -20.58 -23.21 40.19
CA ASP A 232 -21.39 -22.90 41.37
C ASP A 232 -22.81 -22.40 41.05
N GLY A 233 -23.11 -22.11 39.78
CA GLY A 233 -24.38 -21.58 39.31
C GLY A 233 -24.71 -20.15 39.77
N LYS A 234 -23.82 -19.49 40.51
CA LYS A 234 -24.09 -18.19 41.15
C LYS A 234 -23.49 -17.01 40.39
N SER A 235 -22.52 -17.27 39.53
CA SER A 235 -21.84 -16.24 38.75
C SER A 235 -21.69 -16.62 37.28
N TRP A 236 -21.77 -15.64 36.40
CA TRP A 236 -21.33 -15.72 35.02
C TRP A 236 -19.92 -15.17 34.88
N ARG A 237 -19.17 -15.64 33.90
CA ARG A 237 -17.94 -15.00 33.42
C ARG A 237 -18.10 -14.71 31.94
N LEU A 238 -17.82 -13.48 31.53
CA LEU A 238 -17.72 -13.14 30.12
C LEU A 238 -16.42 -13.72 29.58
N VAL A 239 -16.51 -14.74 28.73
CA VAL A 239 -15.37 -15.33 28.03
C VAL A 239 -15.21 -14.61 26.71
N ARG A 240 -14.14 -13.84 26.60
CA ARG A 240 -13.76 -13.19 25.35
C ARG A 240 -12.75 -14.05 24.62
N ARG A 241 -12.98 -14.29 23.34
CA ARG A 241 -11.98 -14.93 22.47
C ARG A 241 -11.10 -13.84 21.87
N VAL A 242 -9.87 -13.74 22.36
CA VAL A 242 -8.88 -12.80 21.82
C VAL A 242 -7.84 -13.56 21.02
N HIS A 243 -7.37 -12.94 19.95
CA HIS A 243 -6.21 -13.45 19.25
C HIS A 243 -4.95 -12.90 19.89
N LYS A 244 -4.08 -13.80 20.36
CA LYS A 244 -2.73 -13.47 20.79
C LYS A 244 -1.74 -13.88 19.71
N LEU A 245 -0.67 -13.10 19.60
CA LEU A 245 0.42 -13.38 18.68
C LEU A 245 1.57 -13.99 19.47
N TYR A 246 2.20 -15.02 18.92
CA TYR A 246 3.36 -15.67 19.50
C TYR A 246 4.48 -15.75 18.48
N LEU A 247 5.71 -15.55 18.95
CA LEU A 247 6.91 -15.93 18.24
C LEU A 247 7.22 -17.38 18.63
N ASP A 248 7.01 -18.30 17.71
CA ASP A 248 7.33 -19.71 17.86
C ASP A 248 8.71 -19.99 17.29
N LEU A 249 9.52 -20.71 18.05
CA LEU A 249 10.85 -21.15 17.68
C LEU A 249 10.90 -22.68 17.68
N SER A 250 11.55 -23.23 16.65
CA SER A 250 11.82 -24.65 16.56
C SER A 250 12.77 -25.09 17.68
N PRO A 251 12.57 -26.28 18.27
CA PRO A 251 13.55 -26.86 19.19
C PRO A 251 14.96 -26.95 18.61
N ASN A 252 15.09 -27.07 17.27
CA ASN A 252 16.39 -27.13 16.59
C ASN A 252 17.16 -25.81 16.64
N ALA A 253 16.45 -24.69 16.78
CA ALA A 253 17.04 -23.35 16.88
C ALA A 253 17.72 -23.13 18.23
N LEU A 254 17.28 -23.87 19.27
CA LEU A 254 17.72 -23.68 20.64
C LEU A 254 19.23 -23.84 20.75
N ASN A 255 19.88 -22.87 21.38
CA ASN A 255 21.33 -22.84 21.62
C ASN A 255 22.21 -22.69 20.36
N THR A 256 21.64 -22.42 19.19
CA THR A 256 22.43 -21.95 18.04
C THR A 256 23.04 -20.57 18.35
N PRO A 257 24.20 -20.21 17.76
CA PRO A 257 24.82 -18.91 18.02
C PRO A 257 23.90 -17.76 17.58
N GLU A 258 23.19 -17.91 16.46
CA GLU A 258 22.27 -16.88 15.99
C GLU A 258 21.06 -16.69 16.93
N TYR A 259 20.53 -17.79 17.48
CA TYR A 259 19.48 -17.76 18.48
C TYR A 259 19.93 -17.04 19.76
N LEU A 260 21.07 -17.42 20.32
CA LEU A 260 21.57 -16.84 21.58
C LEU A 260 21.84 -15.34 21.42
N GLU A 261 22.43 -14.94 20.29
CA GLU A 261 22.68 -13.53 19.97
C GLU A 261 21.37 -12.75 19.81
N ALA A 262 20.39 -13.29 19.06
CA ALA A 262 19.09 -12.63 18.86
C ALA A 262 18.34 -12.44 20.18
N LEU A 263 18.33 -13.46 21.04
CA LEU A 263 17.70 -13.39 22.37
C LEU A 263 18.39 -12.39 23.29
N SER A 264 19.73 -12.32 23.25
CA SER A 264 20.48 -11.33 24.00
C SER A 264 20.12 -9.91 23.57
N LEU A 265 20.11 -9.63 22.25
CA LEU A 265 19.78 -8.31 21.71
C LEU A 265 18.33 -7.91 21.98
N LEU A 266 17.40 -8.88 21.94
CA LEU A 266 15.97 -8.65 22.21
C LEU A 266 15.62 -8.71 23.69
N HIS A 267 16.59 -8.89 24.59
CA HIS A 267 16.39 -9.05 26.03
C HIS A 267 15.33 -10.12 26.38
N LEU A 268 15.34 -11.23 25.65
CA LEU A 268 14.41 -12.34 25.84
C LEU A 268 15.04 -13.45 26.69
N LYS A 269 14.23 -14.13 27.48
CA LYS A 269 14.66 -15.24 28.33
C LYS A 269 15.05 -16.46 27.49
N PRO A 270 16.32 -16.91 27.48
CA PRO A 270 16.72 -18.06 26.69
C PRO A 270 16.10 -19.36 27.21
N GLY A 271 15.83 -20.27 26.28
CA GLY A 271 15.39 -21.65 26.53
C GLY A 271 13.90 -21.89 26.29
N LEU A 272 13.14 -20.84 25.97
CA LEU A 272 11.73 -20.97 25.59
C LEU A 272 11.61 -21.16 24.07
N THR A 273 10.65 -21.99 23.67
CA THR A 273 10.26 -22.19 22.26
C THR A 273 9.11 -21.28 21.83
N ARG A 274 8.58 -20.47 22.75
CA ARG A 274 7.43 -19.60 22.52
C ARG A 274 7.54 -18.32 23.36
N TYR A 275 7.40 -17.17 22.70
CA TYR A 275 7.36 -15.86 23.36
C TYR A 275 6.05 -15.14 22.98
N GLU A 276 5.36 -14.58 23.97
CA GLU A 276 4.13 -13.80 23.70
C GLU A 276 4.50 -12.46 23.06
N VAL A 277 3.92 -12.14 21.91
CA VAL A 277 4.13 -10.86 21.24
C VAL A 277 3.08 -9.87 21.72
N THR A 278 3.53 -8.76 22.28
CA THR A 278 2.68 -7.67 22.78
C THR A 278 2.98 -6.38 22.03
N GLN A 279 2.06 -5.44 22.09
CA GLN A 279 2.23 -4.10 21.52
C GLN A 279 2.24 -3.07 22.65
N SER A 280 3.23 -2.19 22.64
CA SER A 280 3.26 -1.04 23.55
C SER A 280 2.13 -0.07 23.19
N THR A 281 1.38 0.36 24.21
CA THR A 281 0.44 1.48 24.12
C THR A 281 1.10 2.82 24.44
N VAL A 282 2.33 2.79 24.93
CA VAL A 282 3.11 3.98 25.31
C VAL A 282 4.10 4.29 24.18
N GLY A 283 4.07 5.52 23.67
CA GLY A 283 4.87 5.97 22.52
C GLY A 283 6.36 6.19 22.79
N PHE A 284 6.93 5.55 23.81
CA PHE A 284 8.35 5.64 24.13
C PHE A 284 8.98 4.25 24.18
N ILE A 285 10.20 4.15 23.68
CA ILE A 285 11.03 2.95 23.78
C ILE A 285 11.72 3.01 25.14
N GLU A 286 11.14 2.31 26.12
CA GLU A 286 11.69 2.25 27.47
C GLU A 286 12.92 1.33 27.48
N LYS A 287 14.12 1.92 27.48
CA LYS A 287 15.37 1.19 27.68
C LYS A 287 15.46 0.78 29.15
N ARG A 288 15.31 -0.51 29.43
CA ARG A 288 15.50 -1.08 30.78
C ARG A 288 16.69 -2.05 30.76
N PRO A 289 17.93 -1.54 30.79
CA PRO A 289 19.12 -2.38 30.69
C PRO A 289 19.26 -3.36 31.87
N ASP A 290 18.76 -2.99 33.05
CA ASP A 290 18.83 -3.82 34.27
C ASP A 290 17.60 -4.73 34.46
N ALA A 291 16.62 -4.70 33.55
CA ALA A 291 15.45 -5.55 33.67
C ALA A 291 15.82 -7.02 33.42
N PRO A 292 15.20 -7.96 34.16
CA PRO A 292 15.38 -9.38 33.87
C PRO A 292 14.89 -9.70 32.46
N PRO A 293 15.49 -10.70 31.78
CA PRO A 293 15.04 -11.13 30.46
C PRO A 293 13.55 -11.46 30.42
N SER A 294 12.86 -10.95 29.40
CA SER A 294 11.41 -11.05 29.25
C SER A 294 10.98 -12.35 28.57
N GLU A 295 9.82 -12.88 28.95
CA GLU A 295 9.14 -13.95 28.20
C GLU A 295 8.21 -13.39 27.10
N LYS A 296 8.22 -12.07 26.94
CA LYS A 296 7.38 -11.32 26.01
C LYS A 296 8.22 -10.49 25.04
N LEU A 297 7.82 -10.50 23.78
CA LEU A 297 8.34 -9.64 22.71
C LEU A 297 7.41 -8.43 22.57
N ASN A 298 7.80 -7.32 23.19
CA ASN A 298 7.05 -6.08 23.16
C ASN A 298 7.46 -5.22 21.95
N LEU A 299 6.53 -5.04 21.02
CA LEU A 299 6.70 -4.27 19.80
C LEU A 299 6.26 -2.81 20.00
N VAL A 300 7.02 -1.86 19.47
CA VAL A 300 6.64 -0.45 19.35
C VAL A 300 6.38 -0.16 17.87
N PRO A 301 5.13 -0.17 17.40
CA PRO A 301 4.82 -0.03 15.99
C PRO A 301 4.87 1.42 15.51
N ARG A 302 5.18 1.59 14.23
CA ARG A 302 5.10 2.85 13.50
C ARG A 302 3.73 3.04 12.85
N SER A 303 3.35 4.29 12.69
CA SER A 303 2.31 4.69 11.73
C SER A 303 2.86 4.70 10.31
N LEU A 304 1.97 4.72 9.32
CA LEU A 304 2.37 4.79 7.92
C LEU A 304 3.17 6.06 7.61
N VAL A 305 2.79 7.22 8.19
CA VAL A 305 3.57 8.46 8.06
C VAL A 305 5.00 8.28 8.60
N GLN A 306 5.16 7.62 9.73
CA GLN A 306 6.47 7.34 10.31
C GLN A 306 7.31 6.41 9.42
N VAL A 307 6.68 5.42 8.77
CA VAL A 307 7.33 4.56 7.75
C VAL A 307 7.83 5.40 6.57
N LEU A 308 7.00 6.32 6.07
CA LEU A 308 7.36 7.19 4.94
C LEU A 308 8.52 8.14 5.29
N PHE A 309 8.54 8.70 6.51
CA PHE A 309 9.70 9.44 7.01
C PHE A 309 10.94 8.56 7.14
N TYR A 310 10.81 7.34 7.66
CA TYR A 310 11.94 6.43 7.81
C TYR A 310 12.62 6.14 6.46
N ILE A 311 11.84 5.80 5.42
CA ILE A 311 12.39 5.50 4.09
C ILE A 311 12.80 6.76 3.30
N SER A 312 12.31 7.95 3.64
CA SER A 312 12.74 9.19 2.96
C SER A 312 14.22 9.47 3.15
N HIS A 313 14.82 8.95 4.22
CA HIS A 313 16.26 9.00 4.45
C HIS A 313 17.08 8.18 3.43
N GLY A 314 16.44 7.25 2.70
CA GLY A 314 17.04 6.53 1.57
C GLY A 314 17.10 7.36 0.27
N VAL A 315 16.57 8.59 0.28
CA VAL A 315 16.67 9.52 -0.84
C VAL A 315 17.99 10.27 -0.79
N GLU A 316 18.78 10.10 -1.85
CA GLU A 316 20.01 10.84 -2.09
C GLU A 316 19.72 12.35 -2.16
N VAL A 317 20.48 13.14 -1.42
CA VAL A 317 20.39 14.60 -1.45
C VAL A 317 21.60 15.13 -2.20
N PRO A 318 21.42 15.83 -3.34
CA PRO A 318 22.51 16.45 -4.05
C PRO A 318 23.34 17.38 -3.14
N PRO A 319 24.69 17.39 -3.25
CA PRO A 319 25.55 18.25 -2.44
C PRO A 319 25.18 19.74 -2.55
N GLU A 320 24.72 20.18 -3.72
CA GLU A 320 24.24 21.55 -3.97
C GLU A 320 23.03 21.91 -3.09
N HIS A 321 22.12 20.96 -2.87
CA HIS A 321 20.94 21.17 -2.03
C HIS A 321 21.30 21.23 -0.54
N LEU A 322 22.29 20.44 -0.11
CA LEU A 322 22.84 20.52 1.24
C LEU A 322 23.54 21.87 1.47
N ALA A 323 24.35 22.32 0.52
CA ALA A 323 25.05 23.61 0.59
C ALA A 323 24.09 24.81 0.61
N ALA A 324 22.96 24.71 -0.11
CA ALA A 324 21.91 25.72 -0.12
C ALA A 324 20.96 25.66 1.10
N GLY A 325 21.15 24.70 2.02
CA GLY A 325 20.30 24.54 3.20
C GLY A 325 18.87 24.07 2.89
N LEU A 326 18.63 23.49 1.71
CA LEU A 326 17.32 22.98 1.30
C LEU A 326 16.94 21.68 2.01
N ALA A 327 17.94 20.91 2.43
CA ALA A 327 17.77 19.70 3.22
C ALA A 327 18.74 19.74 4.39
N LYS A 328 18.29 19.23 5.53
CA LYS A 328 19.07 19.26 6.76
C LYS A 328 20.10 18.11 6.79
N PRO A 329 21.40 18.39 6.98
CA PRO A 329 22.38 17.35 7.18
C PRO A 329 22.27 16.75 8.58
N THR A 330 22.59 15.46 8.68
CA THR A 330 22.80 14.76 9.94
C THR A 330 24.30 14.59 10.12
N LEU A 331 24.82 14.96 11.29
CA LEU A 331 26.25 14.95 11.57
C LEU A 331 26.56 13.95 12.68
N GLU A 332 27.63 13.21 12.51
CA GLU A 332 28.26 12.39 13.55
C GLU A 332 28.83 13.29 14.67
N PRO A 333 29.11 12.76 15.86
CA PRO A 333 29.76 13.52 16.95
C PRO A 333 31.11 14.14 16.56
N ASP A 334 31.80 13.58 15.56
CA ASP A 334 33.06 14.07 15.01
C ASP A 334 32.88 15.13 13.90
N GLY A 335 31.63 15.50 13.58
CA GLY A 335 31.30 16.49 12.56
C GLY A 335 31.21 15.96 11.13
N ARG A 336 31.46 14.66 10.88
CA ARG A 336 31.30 14.07 9.56
C ARG A 336 29.81 13.88 9.19
N PRO A 337 29.43 13.99 7.90
CA PRO A 337 28.07 13.65 7.48
C PRO A 337 27.74 12.18 7.76
N PHE A 338 26.60 11.93 8.40
CA PHE A 338 26.09 10.59 8.62
C PHE A 338 25.58 9.97 7.31
N ASP A 339 26.02 8.75 7.02
CA ASP A 339 25.60 8.02 5.82
C ASP A 339 24.32 7.22 6.08
N TRP A 340 23.18 7.82 5.70
CA TRP A 340 21.85 7.21 5.81
C TRP A 340 21.66 5.92 5.01
N ARG A 341 22.56 5.62 4.05
CA ARG A 341 22.54 4.33 3.34
C ARG A 341 22.75 3.17 4.29
N GLN A 342 23.53 3.33 5.37
CA GLN A 342 23.74 2.27 6.35
C GLN A 342 22.43 1.80 7.02
N LEU A 343 21.45 2.72 7.18
CA LEU A 343 20.14 2.40 7.73
C LEU A 343 19.20 1.78 6.69
N THR A 344 19.26 2.27 5.46
CA THR A 344 18.29 1.98 4.38
C THR A 344 18.78 0.95 3.36
N ASP A 345 20.00 0.44 3.54
CA ASP A 345 20.59 -0.57 2.67
C ASP A 345 19.75 -1.86 2.66
N GLY A 346 19.63 -2.44 1.46
CA GLY A 346 18.74 -3.58 1.19
C GLY A 346 17.26 -3.32 1.46
N LEU A 347 16.85 -2.06 1.65
CA LEU A 347 15.46 -1.69 1.94
C LEU A 347 14.90 -0.67 0.96
N PHE A 348 15.50 0.52 0.86
CA PHE A 348 14.96 1.59 0.01
C PHE A 348 16.06 2.57 -0.37
N THR A 349 16.28 2.78 -1.67
CA THR A 349 17.29 3.69 -2.20
C THR A 349 16.73 4.46 -3.40
N VAL A 350 16.90 5.78 -3.37
CA VAL A 350 16.52 6.67 -4.48
C VAL A 350 17.73 7.51 -4.86
N ARG A 351 18.08 7.46 -6.14
CA ARG A 351 19.22 8.19 -6.71
C ARG A 351 18.78 9.55 -7.24
N ALA A 352 19.70 10.51 -7.25
CA ALA A 352 19.45 11.84 -7.79
C ALA A 352 20.37 12.12 -9.00
N VAL A 353 19.83 12.72 -10.07
CA VAL A 353 20.63 13.15 -11.22
C VAL A 353 20.14 14.49 -11.78
N CYS A 354 21.09 15.39 -12.01
CA CYS A 354 20.82 16.69 -12.65
C CYS A 354 20.84 16.54 -14.18
N GLN A 355 19.66 16.41 -14.79
CA GLN A 355 19.52 16.38 -16.25
C GLN A 355 18.11 16.79 -16.69
N LYS A 356 17.97 17.20 -17.96
CA LYS A 356 16.67 17.63 -18.52
C LYS A 356 15.72 16.46 -18.82
N LYS A 357 16.24 15.32 -19.28
CA LYS A 357 15.43 14.16 -19.69
C LYS A 357 15.27 13.16 -18.54
N ARG A 358 14.15 12.44 -18.51
CA ARG A 358 13.96 11.31 -17.59
C ARG A 358 15.09 10.29 -17.76
N PRO A 359 15.70 9.78 -16.68
CA PRO A 359 16.71 8.72 -16.76
C PRO A 359 16.13 7.45 -17.43
N ALA A 360 16.87 6.87 -18.36
CA ALA A 360 16.43 5.68 -19.10
C ALA A 360 16.46 4.39 -18.26
N CYS A 361 17.33 4.33 -17.25
CA CYS A 361 17.44 3.20 -16.31
C CYS A 361 16.44 3.26 -15.15
N ALA A 362 15.53 4.25 -15.14
CA ALA A 362 14.60 4.42 -14.03
C ALA A 362 13.34 3.56 -14.19
N ALA A 363 13.08 2.69 -13.21
CA ALA A 363 11.77 2.05 -13.06
C ALA A 363 10.70 3.10 -12.72
N VAL A 364 11.00 3.98 -11.76
CA VAL A 364 10.13 5.08 -11.33
C VAL A 364 11.01 6.33 -11.20
N ALA A 365 10.55 7.47 -11.71
CA ALA A 365 11.29 8.73 -11.62
C ALA A 365 10.34 9.92 -11.48
N VAL A 366 10.77 10.88 -10.66
CA VAL A 366 10.05 12.12 -10.40
C VAL A 366 11.00 13.30 -10.52
N TYR A 367 10.50 14.43 -11.02
CA TYR A 367 11.28 15.67 -11.13
C TYR A 367 10.93 16.60 -9.97
N HIS A 368 11.95 17.04 -9.23
CA HIS A 368 11.77 17.92 -8.08
C HIS A 368 13.02 18.78 -7.88
N ARG A 369 12.84 20.07 -7.58
CA ARG A 369 13.94 21.02 -7.29
C ARG A 369 15.12 20.98 -8.28
N GLY A 370 14.85 20.80 -9.58
CA GLY A 370 15.90 20.78 -10.61
C GLY A 370 16.56 19.42 -10.86
N TYR A 371 16.18 18.38 -10.12
CA TYR A 371 16.76 17.04 -10.19
C TYR A 371 15.72 15.98 -10.53
N TRP A 372 16.15 14.92 -11.21
CA TRP A 372 15.39 13.67 -11.28
C TRP A 372 15.77 12.79 -10.11
N PHE A 373 14.79 12.46 -9.28
CA PHE A 373 14.90 11.43 -8.25
C PHE A 373 14.30 10.15 -8.79
N TYR A 374 15.04 9.05 -8.76
CA TYR A 374 14.62 7.81 -9.42
C TYR A 374 15.03 6.55 -8.67
N ILE A 375 14.24 5.51 -8.87
CA ILE A 375 14.54 4.14 -8.48
C ILE A 375 15.11 3.43 -9.70
N ASP A 376 16.30 2.86 -9.57
CA ASP A 376 16.95 2.12 -10.65
C ASP A 376 16.16 0.85 -10.98
N ASP A 377 16.03 0.50 -12.26
CA ASP A 377 15.28 -0.68 -12.67
C ASP A 377 15.95 -2.00 -12.26
N THR A 378 17.24 -1.97 -11.90
CA THR A 378 17.94 -3.13 -11.32
C THR A 378 17.77 -3.26 -9.81
N ASP A 379 17.18 -2.27 -9.15
CA ASP A 379 16.99 -2.28 -7.69
C ASP A 379 15.73 -3.07 -7.29
N HIS A 380 15.91 -4.36 -7.08
CA HIS A 380 14.85 -5.25 -6.63
C HIS A 380 14.38 -4.94 -5.21
N ALA A 381 15.28 -4.55 -4.30
CA ALA A 381 14.93 -4.30 -2.89
C ALA A 381 13.98 -3.11 -2.77
N THR A 382 14.31 -2.00 -3.42
CA THR A 382 13.48 -0.79 -3.42
C THR A 382 12.14 -1.03 -4.13
N LYS A 383 12.13 -1.77 -5.26
CA LYS A 383 10.88 -2.14 -5.96
C LYS A 383 9.98 -3.02 -5.08
N SER A 384 10.55 -3.99 -4.38
CA SER A 384 9.86 -4.84 -3.42
C SER A 384 9.25 -4.02 -2.27
N THR A 385 10.03 -3.14 -1.65
CA THR A 385 9.53 -2.24 -0.59
C THR A 385 8.40 -1.33 -1.09
N LEU A 386 8.53 -0.77 -2.30
CA LEU A 386 7.47 0.06 -2.88
C LEU A 386 6.19 -0.75 -3.13
N SER A 387 6.31 -1.99 -3.61
CA SER A 387 5.18 -2.91 -3.81
C SER A 387 4.48 -3.27 -2.50
N LEU A 388 5.21 -3.35 -1.37
CA LEU A 388 4.63 -3.56 -0.04
C LEU A 388 3.85 -2.33 0.47
N LEU A 389 4.37 -1.12 0.22
CA LEU A 389 3.79 0.12 0.76
C LEU A 389 2.51 0.59 0.04
N ARG A 390 2.36 0.28 -1.25
CA ARG A 390 1.17 0.66 -2.03
C ARG A 390 -0.14 0.07 -1.47
N PRO A 391 -0.27 -1.26 -1.24
CA PRO A 391 -1.48 -1.80 -0.64
C PRO A 391 -1.63 -1.34 0.82
N ALA A 392 -0.53 -1.17 1.56
CA ALA A 392 -0.56 -0.68 2.94
C ALA A 392 -1.11 0.75 3.09
N ARG A 393 -0.98 1.61 2.06
CA ARG A 393 -1.61 2.95 2.01
C ARG A 393 -3.14 2.89 1.91
N ARG A 394 -3.67 1.85 1.27
CA ARG A 394 -5.11 1.68 1.02
C ARG A 394 -5.79 0.90 2.14
N LEU A 395 -5.06 -0.03 2.76
CA LEU A 395 -5.53 -0.84 3.87
C LEU A 395 -5.41 -0.09 5.20
N ASP A 396 -6.46 -0.09 6.01
CA ASP A 396 -6.39 0.47 7.36
C ASP A 396 -5.71 -0.52 8.33
N LEU A 397 -4.39 -0.60 8.26
CA LEU A 397 -3.57 -1.47 9.12
C LEU A 397 -3.63 -1.09 10.61
N GLY A 398 -4.10 0.13 10.92
CA GLY A 398 -4.35 0.63 12.26
C GLY A 398 -5.76 0.35 12.79
N ALA A 399 -6.67 -0.18 11.96
CA ALA A 399 -8.03 -0.51 12.38
C ALA A 399 -8.04 -1.77 13.25
N VAL A 400 -8.73 -1.70 14.39
CA VAL A 400 -8.98 -2.86 15.25
C VAL A 400 -10.05 -3.72 14.60
N THR A 401 -9.85 -5.05 14.59
CA THR A 401 -10.69 -6.08 13.94
C THR A 401 -12.18 -6.09 14.35
N GLY A 402 -12.59 -5.27 15.32
CA GLY A 402 -13.99 -5.03 15.72
C GLY A 402 -14.71 -3.91 14.95
N ASP A 403 -14.00 -3.03 14.24
CA ASP A 403 -14.60 -1.93 13.47
C ASP A 403 -14.87 -2.35 12.02
N ARG A 404 -15.52 -3.51 11.85
CA ARG A 404 -15.96 -4.04 10.54
C ARG A 404 -17.11 -3.21 10.00
N ARG A 405 -16.87 -1.95 9.66
CA ARG A 405 -17.73 -1.25 8.73
C ARG A 405 -17.59 -1.97 7.38
N PRO A 406 -18.68 -2.43 6.75
CA PRO A 406 -18.58 -3.12 5.48
C PRO A 406 -17.83 -2.21 4.49
N PRO A 407 -16.90 -2.75 3.67
CA PRO A 407 -16.29 -1.97 2.61
C PRO A 407 -17.42 -1.32 1.80
N ALA A 408 -17.26 -0.04 1.44
CA ALA A 408 -18.20 0.63 0.55
C ALA A 408 -18.37 -0.28 -0.67
N GLY A 409 -19.57 -0.85 -0.82
CA GLY A 409 -19.86 -1.77 -1.92
C GLY A 409 -19.60 -1.09 -3.26
N PRO A 410 -19.32 -1.85 -4.33
CA PRO A 410 -19.05 -1.27 -5.63
C PRO A 410 -20.21 -0.36 -6.07
N THR A 411 -19.91 0.92 -6.29
CA THR A 411 -20.88 1.89 -6.79
C THR A 411 -21.14 1.60 -8.27
N LEU A 412 -22.27 0.96 -8.56
CA LEU A 412 -22.71 0.69 -9.93
C LEU A 412 -23.47 1.90 -10.47
N THR A 413 -22.82 2.69 -11.33
CA THR A 413 -23.48 3.78 -12.06
C THR A 413 -24.00 3.25 -13.40
N LEU A 414 -25.30 2.94 -13.47
CA LEU A 414 -25.96 2.57 -14.74
C LEU A 414 -26.39 3.85 -15.48
N PRO A 415 -25.98 4.06 -16.74
CA PRO A 415 -26.51 5.16 -17.54
C PRO A 415 -27.98 4.88 -17.89
N VAL A 416 -28.86 5.80 -17.54
CA VAL A 416 -30.27 5.79 -17.96
C VAL A 416 -30.36 6.55 -19.27
N GLY A 417 -30.25 5.84 -20.40
CA GLY A 417 -30.50 6.40 -21.74
C GLY A 417 -31.95 6.21 -22.14
N ARG A 418 -32.59 7.27 -22.64
CA ARG A 418 -33.88 7.22 -23.35
C ARG A 418 -33.66 6.99 -24.83
#